data_AF-A0A7S0THD7-F1
#
_entry.id   AF-A0A7S0THD7-F1
#
_cell.length_a   1.000
_cell.length_b   1.000
_cell.length_c   1.000
_cell.angle_alpha   90.00
_cell.angle_beta   90.00
_cell.angle_gamma   90.00
#
_symmetry.space_group_name_H-M   'P 1'
#
loop_
_entity.id
_entity.type
_entity.pdbx_description
1 polymer ?
#
loop_
_entity_poly.entity_id
_entity_poly.type
_entity_poly.pdbx_seq_one_letter_code
_entity_poly.pdbx_strand_id
1 'polypeptide(L)'
;GSLPQGHELQVLMVQFRSAAAQCTDERAIGVLALKVFRRLYDATKFGRCPVGVDWLVGALSALNDACGKKVAREMHGWLLQSEGQKTNRELVCVLVGAGLLSLSAGEYTVELLRLMDGGRGVQAVEFVVTVLQQVLIDKRHIGTQDCVALLDALSKIAGASRGKPPEAIVRLLEEARKLARAGGGGKQQQQQQPWAQQQQGGSSKDAADAKGVKDVVRFTLEKLAQLQLSGEEGTAGGMQLVSRLLQQGWLKGDETTDRFLLAAFEVATETSISLATSDPPSTNAPLDALSRLLSLLVRSFDEWRRSTSMTRETFVTRSIGALVKVVHIHHVERKTSFNQRPYHRLFVKMLTDLRETVGDHVSFAVSDALIALQPRNLPAFAFAWLEILAHRLVMPKLLQAQGNKGWLPFHKMLVALFQYMEPWLRNADLPPPIKLLYNGTLRVLLVLLHDFPEFLCEYHYSFCDVIPASCVQLRNLVLSAFPLRMALPDPF
;
A
#
# COMPACT_ATOMS: atom_id res chain seq x y z
N GLY A 1 -8.40 1.34 17.66
CA GLY A 1 -8.53 2.79 17.40
C GLY A 1 -7.15 3.39 17.54
N SER A 2 -6.64 4.02 16.50
CA SER A 2 -5.28 4.61 16.54
C SER A 2 -5.27 5.84 17.42
N LEU A 3 -4.36 5.89 18.39
CA LEU A 3 -4.08 7.09 19.18
C LEU A 3 -3.66 8.25 18.25
N PRO A 4 -4.20 9.48 18.43
CA PRO A 4 -3.77 10.66 17.69
C PRO A 4 -2.25 10.87 17.79
N GLN A 5 -1.62 11.33 16.70
CA GLN A 5 -0.19 11.69 16.75
C GLN A 5 0.02 12.78 17.81
N GLY A 6 0.99 12.59 18.72
CA GLY A 6 1.32 13.53 19.80
C GLY A 6 0.50 13.37 21.09
N HIS A 7 -0.32 12.32 21.22
CA HIS A 7 -0.96 11.99 22.49
C HIS A 7 0.09 11.74 23.58
N GLU A 8 -0.17 12.13 24.84
CA GLU A 8 0.78 12.01 25.96
C GLU A 8 1.38 10.60 26.09
N LEU A 9 0.56 9.56 25.89
CA LEU A 9 1.01 8.16 25.85
C LEU A 9 2.06 7.87 24.76
N GLN A 10 2.01 8.51 23.59
CA GLN A 10 3.03 8.37 22.54
C GLN A 10 4.33 9.09 22.92
N VAL A 11 4.23 10.28 23.52
CA VAL A 11 5.39 11.02 24.04
C VAL A 11 6.07 10.21 25.15
N LEU A 12 5.29 9.66 26.08
CA LEU A 12 5.77 8.76 27.12
C LEU A 12 6.41 7.48 26.54
N MET A 13 5.88 6.95 25.43
CA MET A 13 6.50 5.79 24.75
C MET A 13 7.86 6.14 24.14
N VAL A 14 8.01 7.33 23.54
CA VAL A 14 9.29 7.80 22.99
C VAL A 14 10.30 8.04 24.10
N GLN A 15 9.88 8.68 25.19
CA GLN A 15 10.71 8.87 26.39
C GLN A 15 11.11 7.53 27.01
N PHE A 16 10.18 6.59 27.11
CA PHE A 16 10.43 5.25 27.62
C PHE A 16 11.43 4.48 26.74
N ARG A 17 11.29 4.54 25.41
CA ARG A 17 12.25 3.94 24.47
C ARG A 17 13.65 4.54 24.62
N SER A 18 13.74 5.86 24.76
CA SER A 18 15.02 6.54 25.00
C SER A 18 15.64 6.12 26.33
N ALA A 19 14.85 6.05 27.40
CA ALA A 19 15.32 5.64 28.73
C ALA A 19 15.74 4.15 28.75
N ALA A 20 14.99 3.28 28.08
CA ALA A 20 15.34 1.87 27.92
C ALA A 20 16.65 1.68 27.16
N ALA A 21 16.89 2.46 26.10
CA ALA A 21 18.13 2.42 25.32
C ALA A 21 19.35 2.96 26.07
N GLN A 22 19.15 3.87 27.04
CA GLN A 22 20.21 4.43 27.88
C GLN A 22 20.55 3.54 29.09
N CYS A 23 19.70 2.57 29.42
CA CYS A 23 19.93 1.67 30.54
C CYS A 23 20.95 0.58 30.13
N THR A 24 22.07 0.52 30.84
CA THR A 24 23.14 -0.48 30.61
C THR A 24 23.02 -1.71 31.51
N ASP A 25 22.14 -1.67 32.53
CA ASP A 25 21.92 -2.78 33.44
C ASP A 25 20.87 -3.76 32.87
N GLU A 26 21.37 -4.82 32.25
CA GLU A 26 20.54 -5.88 31.66
C GLU A 26 19.61 -6.56 32.68
N ARG A 27 20.01 -6.68 33.96
CA ARG A 27 19.19 -7.32 34.99
C ARG A 27 18.00 -6.45 35.36
N ALA A 28 18.23 -5.14 35.47
CA ALA A 28 17.16 -4.18 35.73
C ALA A 28 16.12 -4.17 34.60
N ILE A 29 16.56 -4.26 33.33
CA ILE A 29 15.67 -4.32 32.17
C ILE A 29 14.85 -5.62 32.18
N GLY A 30 15.45 -6.77 32.51
CA GLY A 30 14.73 -8.04 32.63
C GLY A 30 13.64 -8.01 33.71
N VAL A 31 13.93 -7.44 34.88
CA VAL A 31 12.94 -7.28 35.97
C VAL A 31 11.82 -6.32 35.56
N LEU A 32 12.15 -5.22 34.87
CA LEU A 32 11.16 -4.28 34.37
C LEU A 32 10.28 -4.92 33.29
N ALA A 33 10.86 -5.66 32.35
CA ALA A 33 10.14 -6.40 31.32
C ALA A 33 9.19 -7.43 31.94
N LEU A 34 9.62 -8.18 32.96
CA LEU A 34 8.76 -9.11 33.68
C LEU A 34 7.58 -8.41 34.39
N LYS A 35 7.81 -7.22 34.96
CA LYS A 35 6.73 -6.40 35.55
C LYS A 35 5.75 -5.91 34.49
N VAL A 36 6.23 -5.43 33.34
CA VAL A 36 5.38 -4.99 32.23
C VAL A 36 4.60 -6.17 31.63
N PHE A 37 5.22 -7.33 31.51
CA PHE A 37 4.56 -8.57 31.10
C PHE A 37 3.42 -8.96 32.05
N ARG A 38 3.64 -8.90 33.38
CA ARG A 38 2.58 -9.12 34.38
C ARG A 38 1.40 -8.15 34.21
N ARG A 39 1.70 -6.88 33.89
CA ARG A 39 0.67 -5.85 33.65
C ARG A 39 -0.20 -6.10 32.42
N LEU A 40 0.24 -6.92 31.46
CA LEU A 40 -0.57 -7.26 30.29
C LEU A 40 -1.77 -8.15 30.63
N TYR A 41 -1.69 -8.95 31.69
CA TYR A 41 -2.76 -9.85 32.11
C TYR A 41 -3.32 -9.56 33.50
N ASP A 42 -2.80 -8.55 34.20
CA ASP A 42 -3.42 -8.00 35.40
C ASP A 42 -4.83 -7.46 35.09
N ALA A 43 -5.80 -7.70 35.96
CA ALA A 43 -7.19 -7.23 35.84
C ALA A 43 -7.40 -5.69 35.96
N THR A 44 -6.35 -4.90 35.73
CA THR A 44 -6.39 -3.44 35.80
C THR A 44 -7.12 -2.84 34.59
N LYS A 45 -7.73 -1.66 34.77
CA LYS A 45 -8.45 -0.94 33.69
C LYS A 45 -7.56 -0.64 32.48
N PHE A 46 -6.25 -0.47 32.68
CA PHE A 46 -5.29 -0.17 31.61
C PHE A 46 -4.94 -1.40 30.76
N GLY A 47 -4.79 -2.58 31.40
CA GLY A 47 -4.56 -3.85 30.70
C GLY A 47 -5.78 -4.39 29.93
N ARG A 48 -6.98 -3.87 30.20
CA ARG A 48 -8.22 -4.20 29.45
C ARG A 48 -8.54 -3.21 28.33
N CYS A 49 -7.85 -2.07 28.29
CA CYS A 49 -8.05 -1.08 27.24
C CYS A 49 -7.16 -1.44 26.05
N PRO A 50 -7.69 -1.54 24.81
CA PRO A 50 -6.88 -1.86 23.62
C PRO A 50 -5.66 -0.94 23.47
N VAL A 51 -5.83 0.34 23.79
CA VAL A 51 -4.77 1.36 23.73
C VAL A 51 -3.69 1.12 24.79
N GLY A 52 -4.08 0.67 25.99
CA GLY A 52 -3.13 0.37 27.06
C GLY A 52 -2.36 -0.91 26.80
N VAL A 53 -3.01 -1.92 26.21
CA VAL A 53 -2.36 -3.15 25.72
C VAL A 53 -1.33 -2.82 24.65
N ASP A 54 -1.71 -2.04 23.62
CA ASP A 54 -0.79 -1.61 22.56
C ASP A 54 0.42 -0.85 23.12
N TRP A 55 0.21 -0.02 24.15
CA TRP A 55 1.29 0.68 24.84
C TRP A 55 2.21 -0.28 25.62
N LEU A 56 1.66 -1.16 26.45
CA LEU A 56 2.45 -2.13 27.24
C LEU A 56 3.26 -3.08 26.35
N VAL A 57 2.68 -3.49 25.22
CA VAL A 57 3.35 -4.30 24.20
C VAL A 57 4.47 -3.50 23.54
N GLY A 58 4.21 -2.25 23.16
CA GLY A 58 5.23 -1.36 22.62
C GLY A 58 6.38 -1.10 23.60
N ALA A 59 6.10 -1.06 24.90
CA ALA A 59 7.10 -0.97 25.96
C ALA A 59 7.92 -2.28 26.06
N LEU A 60 7.29 -3.45 26.01
CA LEU A 60 8.00 -4.73 25.98
C LEU A 60 8.90 -4.88 24.75
N SER A 61 8.43 -4.47 23.56
CA SER A 61 9.24 -4.46 22.35
C SER A 61 10.46 -3.55 22.50
N ALA A 62 10.28 -2.36 23.09
CA ALA A 62 11.37 -1.44 23.36
C ALA A 62 12.44 -2.03 24.31
N LEU A 63 12.01 -2.68 25.39
CA LEU A 63 12.92 -3.36 26.32
C LEU A 63 13.61 -4.57 25.67
N ASN A 64 12.90 -5.30 24.81
CA ASN A 64 13.45 -6.43 24.07
C ASN A 64 14.53 -5.98 23.08
N ASP A 65 14.34 -4.84 22.42
CA ASP A 65 15.33 -4.26 21.51
C ASP A 65 16.56 -3.74 22.27
N ALA A 66 16.37 -3.13 23.45
CA ALA A 66 17.46 -2.66 24.30
C ALA A 66 18.35 -3.81 24.84
N CYS A 67 17.79 -4.99 25.09
CA CYS A 67 18.53 -6.17 25.59
C CYS A 67 18.91 -7.21 24.52
N GLY A 68 18.95 -6.84 23.23
CA GLY A 68 19.39 -7.75 22.18
C GLY A 68 18.53 -9.01 22.03
N LYS A 69 17.21 -8.86 22.16
CA LYS A 69 16.18 -9.91 22.03
C LYS A 69 16.17 -11.00 23.11
N LYS A 70 16.84 -10.77 24.26
CA LYS A 70 16.83 -11.71 25.40
C LYS A 70 15.44 -11.86 26.04
N VAL A 71 14.66 -10.78 26.11
CA VAL A 71 13.28 -10.79 26.67
C VAL A 71 12.37 -11.76 25.90
N ALA A 72 12.47 -11.82 24.58
CA ALA A 72 11.74 -12.79 23.75
C ALA A 72 12.15 -14.25 24.02
N ARG A 73 13.39 -14.51 24.42
CA ARG A 73 13.84 -15.87 24.79
C ARG A 73 13.26 -16.31 26.13
N GLU A 74 13.18 -15.41 27.10
CA GLU A 74 12.61 -15.68 28.43
C GLU A 74 11.07 -15.67 28.43
N MET A 75 10.45 -15.06 27.42
CA MET A 75 8.99 -14.96 27.26
C MET A 75 8.29 -16.32 27.30
N HIS A 76 8.90 -17.36 26.71
CA HIS A 76 8.40 -18.73 26.76
C HIS A 76 8.33 -19.25 28.19
N GLY A 77 9.40 -19.05 28.97
CA GLY A 77 9.46 -19.45 30.38
C GLY A 77 8.49 -18.66 31.26
N TRP A 78 8.35 -17.36 31.05
CA TRP A 78 7.42 -16.53 31.83
C TRP A 78 5.96 -16.91 31.60
N LEU A 79 5.59 -17.24 30.36
CA LEU A 79 4.26 -17.72 30.03
C LEU A 79 3.99 -19.12 30.63
N LEU A 80 5.01 -19.99 30.67
CA LEU A 80 4.93 -21.33 31.28
C LEU A 80 4.87 -21.31 32.81
N GLN A 81 5.50 -20.32 33.44
CA GLN A 81 5.50 -20.16 34.90
C GLN A 81 4.24 -19.45 35.42
N SER A 82 3.48 -18.79 34.54
CA SER A 82 2.25 -18.08 34.92
C SER A 82 1.06 -19.04 34.95
N GLU A 83 0.52 -19.31 36.13
CA GLU A 83 -0.69 -20.15 36.27
C GLU A 83 -1.91 -19.46 35.64
N GLY A 84 -2.69 -20.20 34.83
CA GLY A 84 -3.90 -19.71 34.17
C GLY A 84 -3.71 -18.84 32.91
N GLN A 85 -2.52 -18.30 32.66
CA GLN A 85 -2.26 -17.44 31.48
C GLN A 85 -1.76 -18.19 30.24
N LYS A 86 -1.42 -19.48 30.40
CA LYS A 86 -0.97 -20.38 29.32
C LYS A 86 -1.97 -20.52 28.18
N THR A 87 -3.25 -20.30 28.44
CA THR A 87 -4.36 -20.41 27.47
C THR A 87 -5.10 -19.09 27.28
N ASN A 88 -4.48 -17.96 27.64
CA ASN A 88 -5.06 -16.64 27.40
C ASN A 88 -4.93 -16.28 25.91
N ARG A 89 -6.06 -16.30 25.20
CA ARG A 89 -6.15 -16.10 23.74
C ARG A 89 -5.65 -14.71 23.33
N GLU A 90 -6.07 -13.69 24.05
CA GLU A 90 -5.76 -12.29 23.75
C GLU A 90 -4.28 -12.00 23.97
N LEU A 91 -3.73 -12.46 25.10
CA LEU A 91 -2.32 -12.28 25.45
C LEU A 91 -1.40 -12.93 24.40
N VAL A 92 -1.69 -14.17 24.00
CA VAL A 92 -0.86 -14.91 23.05
C VAL A 92 -0.93 -14.29 21.65
N CYS A 93 -2.11 -13.89 21.18
CA CYS A 93 -2.23 -13.24 19.88
C CYS A 93 -1.48 -11.90 19.82
N VAL A 94 -1.48 -11.16 20.91
CA VAL A 94 -0.78 -9.87 21.04
C VAL A 94 0.73 -10.07 21.09
N LEU A 95 1.23 -11.02 21.88
CA LEU A 95 2.66 -11.32 21.98
C LEU A 95 3.24 -11.86 20.68
N VAL A 96 2.49 -12.71 19.97
CA VAL A 96 2.89 -13.21 18.65
C VAL A 96 2.84 -12.08 17.62
N GLY A 97 1.81 -11.23 17.65
CA GLY A 97 1.71 -10.05 16.77
C GLY A 97 2.86 -9.05 16.95
N ALA A 98 3.40 -8.94 18.16
CA ALA A 98 4.54 -8.09 18.47
C ALA A 98 5.91 -8.75 18.17
N GLY A 99 5.93 -10.00 17.70
CA GLY A 99 7.16 -10.77 17.49
C GLY A 99 7.92 -11.13 18.77
N LEU A 100 7.27 -11.04 19.93
CA LEU A 100 7.84 -11.35 21.25
C LEU A 100 7.72 -12.83 21.61
N LEU A 101 6.81 -13.57 20.94
CA LEU A 101 6.60 -15.00 21.11
C LEU A 101 6.65 -15.72 19.75
N SER A 102 7.54 -16.70 19.60
CA SER A 102 7.66 -17.50 18.38
C SER A 102 6.92 -18.82 18.51
N LEU A 103 6.08 -19.19 17.53
CA LEU A 103 5.33 -20.44 17.54
C LEU A 103 6.07 -21.62 16.90
N SER A 104 7.27 -21.41 16.35
CA SER A 104 7.94 -22.40 15.50
C SER A 104 8.64 -23.53 16.25
N ALA A 105 9.37 -23.22 17.34
CA ALA A 105 10.18 -24.20 18.07
C ALA A 105 10.45 -23.84 19.55
N GLY A 106 9.60 -23.05 20.19
CA GLY A 106 9.78 -22.66 21.60
C GLY A 106 9.23 -23.68 22.61
N GLU A 107 9.70 -23.62 23.86
CA GLU A 107 9.22 -24.45 24.98
C GLU A 107 7.69 -24.38 25.16
N TYR A 108 7.11 -23.22 24.85
CA TYR A 108 5.66 -23.02 24.84
C TYR A 108 4.93 -23.84 23.77
N THR A 109 5.48 -23.94 22.56
CA THR A 109 4.90 -24.77 21.49
C THR A 109 4.93 -26.25 21.89
N VAL A 110 6.02 -26.71 22.53
CA VAL A 110 6.13 -28.09 23.02
C VAL A 110 5.07 -28.39 24.09
N GLU A 111 4.84 -27.48 25.03
CA GLU A 111 3.79 -27.65 26.05
C GLU A 111 2.38 -27.62 25.42
N LEU A 112 2.11 -26.75 24.44
CA LEU A 112 0.84 -26.75 23.72
C LEU A 112 0.60 -28.07 22.97
N LEU A 113 1.62 -28.63 22.34
CA LEU A 113 1.54 -29.94 21.68
C LEU A 113 1.27 -31.06 22.69
N ARG A 114 1.89 -30.99 23.88
CA ARG A 114 1.63 -31.91 25.00
C ARG A 114 0.20 -31.79 25.52
N LEU A 115 -0.34 -30.59 25.62
CA LEU A 115 -1.72 -30.33 26.06
C LEU A 115 -2.77 -30.78 25.02
N MET A 116 -2.43 -30.77 23.72
CA MET A 116 -3.31 -31.27 22.66
C MET A 116 -3.43 -32.80 22.65
N ASP A 117 -2.42 -33.52 23.17
CA ASP A 117 -2.33 -34.99 23.37
C ASP A 117 -3.25 -35.84 22.48
N GLY A 118 -2.99 -35.82 21.16
CA GLY A 118 -3.70 -36.65 20.18
C GLY A 118 -5.21 -36.37 20.05
N GLY A 119 -5.69 -35.23 20.54
CA GLY A 119 -7.11 -34.83 20.51
C GLY A 119 -7.85 -35.01 21.82
N ARG A 120 -7.21 -35.52 22.89
CA ARG A 120 -7.82 -35.67 24.23
C ARG A 120 -8.04 -34.31 24.93
N GLY A 121 -7.17 -33.35 24.68
CA GLY A 121 -7.26 -31.99 25.24
C GLY A 121 -8.14 -31.06 24.40
N VAL A 122 -9.46 -31.26 24.41
CA VAL A 122 -10.41 -30.51 23.57
C VAL A 122 -10.26 -28.99 23.72
N GLN A 123 -10.09 -28.50 24.96
CA GLN A 123 -9.91 -27.07 25.24
C GLN A 123 -8.60 -26.51 24.67
N ALA A 124 -7.52 -27.30 24.68
CA ALA A 124 -6.23 -26.91 24.12
C ALA A 124 -6.29 -26.88 22.58
N VAL A 125 -6.98 -27.83 21.96
CA VAL A 125 -7.21 -27.86 20.52
C VAL A 125 -8.03 -26.65 20.07
N GLU A 126 -9.13 -26.33 20.75
CA GLU A 126 -9.96 -25.16 20.44
C GLU A 126 -9.18 -23.84 20.61
N PHE A 127 -8.37 -23.76 21.67
CA PHE A 127 -7.49 -22.62 21.91
C PHE A 127 -6.49 -22.41 20.75
N VAL A 128 -5.75 -23.45 20.35
CA VAL A 128 -4.75 -23.38 19.27
C VAL A 128 -5.41 -23.02 17.94
N VAL A 129 -6.57 -23.60 17.63
CA VAL A 129 -7.34 -23.27 16.41
C VAL A 129 -7.71 -21.78 16.39
N THR A 130 -8.21 -21.25 17.52
CA THR A 130 -8.61 -19.84 17.61
C THR A 130 -7.41 -18.89 17.47
N VAL A 131 -6.29 -19.20 18.12
CA VAL A 131 -5.07 -18.39 18.02
C VAL A 131 -4.51 -18.42 16.61
N LEU A 132 -4.43 -19.59 15.96
CA LEU A 132 -3.94 -19.68 14.59
C LEU A 132 -4.88 -18.98 13.60
N GLN A 133 -6.20 -19.08 13.76
CA GLN A 133 -7.14 -18.32 12.92
C GLN A 133 -6.86 -16.81 13.00
N GLN A 134 -6.71 -16.27 14.21
CA GLN A 134 -6.53 -14.85 14.42
C GLN A 134 -5.15 -14.34 13.96
N VAL A 135 -4.10 -15.13 14.17
CA VAL A 135 -2.71 -14.71 13.92
C VAL A 135 -2.23 -15.06 12.50
N LEU A 136 -2.64 -16.20 11.95
CA LEU A 136 -2.23 -16.66 10.61
C LEU A 136 -3.18 -16.16 9.51
N ILE A 137 -4.50 -16.19 9.74
CA ILE A 137 -5.49 -15.89 8.70
C ILE A 137 -5.99 -14.44 8.78
N ASP A 138 -6.50 -14.02 9.94
CA ASP A 138 -7.21 -12.75 10.06
C ASP A 138 -6.25 -11.55 10.06
N LYS A 139 -5.18 -11.60 10.87
CA LYS A 139 -4.21 -10.50 11.00
C LYS A 139 -2.87 -10.74 10.27
N ARG A 140 -2.62 -11.97 9.79
CA ARG A 140 -1.40 -12.37 9.05
C ARG A 140 -0.09 -11.93 9.71
N HIS A 141 -0.01 -12.03 11.03
CA HIS A 141 1.19 -11.68 11.78
C HIS A 141 2.34 -12.69 11.59
N ILE A 142 2.02 -13.95 11.27
CA ILE A 142 3.00 -15.04 11.07
C ILE A 142 2.74 -15.78 9.76
N GLY A 143 3.76 -16.46 9.24
CA GLY A 143 3.63 -17.35 8.08
C GLY A 143 3.29 -18.79 8.47
N THR A 144 2.94 -19.61 7.48
CA THR A 144 2.71 -21.06 7.68
C THR A 144 3.98 -21.80 8.12
N GLN A 145 5.16 -21.22 7.87
CA GLN A 145 6.46 -21.76 8.30
C GLN A 145 6.71 -21.61 9.81
N ASP A 146 6.07 -20.63 10.46
CA ASP A 146 6.28 -20.33 11.87
C ASP A 146 5.40 -21.18 12.80
N CYS A 147 4.52 -22.03 12.26
CA CYS A 147 3.56 -22.82 13.03
C CYS A 147 3.38 -24.26 12.53
N VAL A 148 4.35 -24.79 11.76
CA VAL A 148 4.29 -26.12 11.12
C VAL A 148 3.97 -27.24 12.13
N ALA A 149 4.63 -27.26 13.29
CA ALA A 149 4.43 -28.31 14.29
C ALA A 149 2.99 -28.34 14.84
N LEU A 150 2.36 -27.17 15.01
CA LEU A 150 0.97 -27.05 15.48
C LEU A 150 -0.02 -27.43 14.37
N LEU A 151 0.24 -27.03 13.13
CA LEU A 151 -0.58 -27.40 11.97
C LEU A 151 -0.54 -28.91 11.70
N ASP A 152 0.63 -29.55 11.86
CA ASP A 152 0.80 -31.00 11.72
C ASP A 152 0.05 -31.77 12.82
N ALA A 153 0.09 -31.28 14.06
CA ALA A 153 -0.69 -31.86 15.15
C ALA A 153 -2.20 -31.76 14.91
N LEU A 154 -2.69 -30.61 14.45
CA LEU A 154 -4.10 -30.43 14.06
C LEU A 154 -4.49 -31.34 12.89
N SER A 155 -3.61 -31.52 11.90
CA SER A 155 -3.84 -32.43 10.78
C SER A 155 -3.92 -33.90 11.22
N LYS A 156 -3.09 -34.31 12.18
CA LYS A 156 -3.14 -35.67 12.76
C LYS A 156 -4.43 -35.89 13.56
N ILE A 157 -4.88 -34.90 14.32
CA ILE A 157 -6.14 -34.96 15.08
C ILE A 157 -7.35 -35.04 14.14
N ALA A 158 -7.36 -34.26 13.07
CA ALA A 158 -8.41 -34.32 12.05
C ALA A 158 -8.47 -35.70 11.34
N GLY A 159 -7.33 -36.35 11.13
CA GLY A 159 -7.24 -37.68 10.51
C GLY A 159 -7.53 -38.85 11.47
N ALA A 160 -7.31 -38.68 12.78
CA ALA A 160 -7.53 -39.72 13.79
C ALA A 160 -8.96 -39.75 14.37
N SER A 161 -9.76 -38.70 14.11
CA SER A 161 -11.16 -38.66 14.55
C SER A 161 -11.99 -39.75 13.86
N ARG A 162 -12.54 -40.70 14.60
CA ARG A 162 -13.41 -41.79 14.09
C ARG A 162 -14.79 -41.31 13.57
N GLY A 163 -14.99 -39.99 13.39
CA GLY A 163 -16.21 -39.35 12.90
C GLY A 163 -15.91 -38.12 12.04
N LYS A 164 -16.92 -37.30 11.70
CA LYS A 164 -16.70 -36.06 10.93
C LYS A 164 -15.69 -35.16 11.69
N PRO A 165 -14.57 -34.76 11.06
CA PRO A 165 -13.61 -33.88 11.72
C PRO A 165 -14.25 -32.52 12.03
N PRO A 166 -13.88 -31.88 13.16
CA PRO A 166 -14.41 -30.56 13.52
C PRO A 166 -14.22 -29.55 12.38
N GLU A 167 -15.31 -28.94 11.92
CA GLU A 167 -15.34 -28.06 10.74
C GLU A 167 -14.34 -26.89 10.85
N ALA A 168 -14.13 -26.37 12.06
CA ALA A 168 -13.17 -25.31 12.34
C ALA A 168 -11.71 -25.73 12.03
N ILE A 169 -11.33 -26.98 12.30
CA ILE A 169 -9.97 -27.49 12.01
C ILE A 169 -9.80 -27.68 10.51
N VAL A 170 -10.82 -28.22 9.83
CA VAL A 170 -10.78 -28.44 8.37
C VAL A 170 -10.66 -27.11 7.64
N ARG A 171 -11.48 -26.11 8.01
CA ARG A 171 -11.43 -24.77 7.41
C ARG A 171 -10.07 -24.10 7.64
N LEU A 172 -9.54 -24.15 8.86
CA LEU A 172 -8.22 -23.60 9.19
C LEU A 172 -7.10 -24.27 8.37
N LEU A 173 -7.10 -25.60 8.27
CA LEU A 173 -6.08 -26.35 7.51
C LEU A 173 -6.19 -26.10 5.99
N GLU A 174 -7.39 -25.93 5.46
CA GLU A 174 -7.59 -25.62 4.04
C GLU A 174 -7.09 -24.22 3.69
N GLU A 175 -7.43 -23.21 4.51
CA GLU A 175 -6.95 -21.84 4.34
C GLU A 175 -5.44 -21.74 4.57
N ALA A 176 -4.89 -22.45 5.56
CA ALA A 176 -3.44 -22.54 5.77
C ALA A 176 -2.73 -23.22 4.57
N ARG A 177 -3.34 -24.23 3.92
CA ARG A 177 -2.80 -24.84 2.69
C ARG A 177 -2.88 -23.89 1.50
N LYS A 178 -3.95 -23.10 1.36
CA LYS A 178 -4.05 -22.05 0.33
C LYS A 178 -2.95 -21.01 0.51
N LEU A 179 -2.71 -20.58 1.76
CA LEU A 179 -1.62 -19.67 2.12
C LEU A 179 -0.23 -20.30 1.86
N ALA A 180 -0.04 -21.58 2.20
CA ALA A 180 1.22 -22.29 1.96
C ALA A 180 1.50 -22.54 0.47
N ARG A 181 0.45 -22.74 -0.36
CA ARG A 181 0.55 -22.88 -1.82
C ARG A 181 0.77 -21.55 -2.52
N ALA A 182 0.13 -20.48 -2.04
CA ALA A 182 0.43 -19.12 -2.47
C ALA A 182 1.88 -18.71 -2.10
N GLY A 183 2.44 -19.30 -1.04
CA GLY A 183 3.85 -19.15 -0.65
C GLY A 183 4.79 -20.28 -1.11
N GLY A 184 4.33 -21.18 -1.98
CA GLY A 184 4.99 -22.46 -2.28
C GLY A 184 5.64 -22.51 -3.66
N GLY A 185 6.66 -21.69 -3.89
CA GLY A 185 7.50 -21.72 -5.09
C GLY A 185 8.79 -20.93 -4.92
N GLY A 186 9.87 -21.62 -4.55
CA GLY A 186 11.25 -21.12 -4.61
C GLY A 186 11.90 -20.82 -3.25
N LYS A 187 12.79 -21.71 -2.82
CA LYS A 187 13.73 -21.48 -1.70
C LYS A 187 14.65 -20.29 -2.02
N GLN A 188 14.56 -19.21 -1.24
CA GLN A 188 15.75 -18.52 -0.74
C GLN A 188 15.43 -17.72 0.53
N GLN A 189 16.47 -17.59 1.32
CA GLN A 189 16.51 -17.46 2.77
C GLN A 189 16.36 -16.00 3.22
N GLN A 190 15.70 -15.80 4.35
CA GLN A 190 15.58 -14.52 5.04
C GLN A 190 16.96 -14.06 5.52
N GLN A 191 17.49 -12.98 4.93
CA GLN A 191 18.53 -12.16 5.54
C GLN A 191 18.24 -10.68 5.23
N GLN A 192 18.12 -9.88 6.29
CA GLN A 192 18.03 -8.43 6.22
C GLN A 192 19.25 -7.86 5.49
N GLN A 193 19.06 -7.15 4.37
CA GLN A 193 19.96 -6.11 3.85
C GLN A 193 19.26 -5.25 2.75
N PRO A 194 19.79 -4.05 2.42
CA PRO A 194 19.02 -2.90 1.94
C PRO A 194 18.67 -2.93 0.45
N TRP A 195 17.54 -2.31 0.11
CA TRP A 195 17.01 -2.18 -1.26
C TRP A 195 17.98 -1.44 -2.20
N ALA A 196 18.90 -2.15 -2.83
CA ALA A 196 19.68 -1.68 -3.98
C ALA A 196 20.40 -2.86 -4.66
N GLN A 197 19.66 -3.83 -5.21
CA GLN A 197 20.11 -4.79 -6.24
C GLN A 197 19.02 -5.86 -6.43
N GLN A 198 18.00 -5.55 -7.23
CA GLN A 198 17.13 -6.59 -7.80
C GLN A 198 16.94 -6.36 -9.30
N GLN A 199 18.07 -6.18 -9.99
CA GLN A 199 18.21 -6.45 -11.42
C GLN A 199 19.42 -7.37 -11.58
N GLN A 200 19.23 -8.67 -11.36
CA GLN A 200 20.01 -9.77 -11.93
C GLN A 200 19.56 -11.07 -11.24
N GLY A 201 18.52 -11.68 -11.78
CA GLY A 201 17.98 -12.94 -11.28
C GLY A 201 16.73 -13.40 -12.04
N GLY A 202 16.63 -13.04 -13.33
CA GLY A 202 15.69 -13.71 -14.23
C GLY A 202 16.30 -15.04 -14.65
N SER A 203 15.51 -16.11 -14.61
CA SER A 203 15.78 -17.31 -15.41
C SER A 203 16.29 -16.88 -16.78
N SER A 204 17.30 -17.54 -17.33
CA SER A 204 17.85 -17.22 -18.67
C SER A 204 16.75 -17.11 -19.73
N LYS A 205 15.63 -17.81 -19.54
CA LYS A 205 14.41 -17.72 -20.36
C LYS A 205 13.56 -16.47 -20.09
N ASP A 206 13.33 -16.10 -18.83
CA ASP A 206 12.55 -14.90 -18.46
C ASP A 206 13.30 -13.60 -18.79
N ALA A 207 14.62 -13.59 -18.67
CA ALA A 207 15.45 -12.46 -19.08
C ALA A 207 15.52 -12.30 -20.61
N ALA A 208 15.58 -13.42 -21.34
CA ALA A 208 15.50 -13.41 -22.81
C ALA A 208 14.11 -12.99 -23.30
N ASP A 209 13.05 -13.50 -22.68
CA ASP A 209 11.67 -13.13 -23.00
C ASP A 209 11.41 -11.65 -22.64
N ALA A 210 11.90 -11.16 -21.49
CA ALA A 210 11.79 -9.75 -21.10
C ALA A 210 12.56 -8.81 -22.04
N LYS A 211 13.77 -9.21 -22.47
CA LYS A 211 14.55 -8.46 -23.47
C LYS A 211 13.81 -8.42 -24.81
N GLY A 212 13.24 -9.55 -25.24
CA GLY A 212 12.40 -9.65 -26.42
C GLY A 212 11.18 -8.72 -26.37
N VAL A 213 10.50 -8.62 -25.22
CA VAL A 213 9.35 -7.70 -25.06
C VAL A 213 9.80 -6.25 -25.18
N LYS A 214 10.89 -5.87 -24.51
CA LYS A 214 11.42 -4.48 -24.56
C LYS A 214 11.83 -4.08 -25.97
N ASP A 215 12.39 -4.99 -26.76
CA ASP A 215 12.76 -4.73 -28.15
C ASP A 215 11.53 -4.56 -29.06
N VAL A 216 10.49 -5.38 -28.88
CA VAL A 216 9.19 -5.20 -29.55
C VAL A 216 8.56 -3.85 -29.22
N VAL A 217 8.57 -3.48 -27.93
CA VAL A 217 8.07 -2.19 -27.44
C VAL A 217 8.84 -1.04 -28.08
N ARG A 218 10.18 -1.08 -28.05
CA ARG A 218 11.03 -0.02 -28.61
C ARG A 218 10.74 0.19 -30.09
N PHE A 219 10.71 -0.89 -30.87
CA PHE A 219 10.35 -0.83 -32.28
C PHE A 219 8.95 -0.23 -32.50
N THR A 220 7.97 -0.62 -31.69
CA THR A 220 6.59 -0.14 -31.80
C THR A 220 6.49 1.36 -31.49
N LEU A 221 7.17 1.82 -30.44
CA LEU A 221 7.19 3.23 -30.04
C LEU A 221 7.94 4.10 -31.05
N GLU A 222 9.08 3.65 -31.56
CA GLU A 222 9.84 4.36 -32.60
C GLU A 222 9.04 4.50 -33.89
N LYS A 223 8.44 3.40 -34.37
CA LYS A 223 7.61 3.44 -35.58
C LYS A 223 6.38 4.32 -35.38
N LEU A 224 5.78 4.29 -34.19
CA LEU A 224 4.66 5.18 -33.89
C LEU A 224 5.10 6.65 -33.88
N ALA A 225 6.22 6.98 -33.24
CA ALA A 225 6.80 8.33 -33.24
C ALA A 225 7.06 8.85 -34.67
N GLN A 226 7.55 7.98 -35.58
CA GLN A 226 7.72 8.31 -36.99
C GLN A 226 6.39 8.60 -37.70
N LEU A 227 5.34 7.80 -37.44
CA LEU A 227 4.00 8.04 -37.98
C LEU A 227 3.37 9.34 -37.46
N GLN A 228 3.76 9.80 -36.26
CA GLN A 228 3.29 11.10 -35.74
C GLN A 228 3.87 12.25 -36.55
N LEU A 229 5.16 12.16 -36.90
CA LEU A 229 5.84 13.18 -37.70
C LEU A 229 5.28 13.26 -39.12
N SER A 230 4.77 12.15 -39.67
CA SER A 230 4.14 12.14 -40.99
C SER A 230 2.65 12.54 -40.98
N GLY A 231 2.01 12.67 -39.81
CA GLY A 231 0.58 13.00 -39.70
C GLY A 231 -0.37 11.86 -40.06
N GLU A 232 0.14 10.65 -40.30
CA GLU A 232 -0.62 9.47 -40.74
C GLU A 232 -1.09 8.57 -39.57
N GLU A 233 -1.22 9.12 -38.37
CA GLU A 233 -1.46 8.32 -37.15
C GLU A 233 -2.78 7.55 -37.15
N GLY A 234 -3.82 8.08 -37.79
CA GLY A 234 -5.15 7.47 -37.88
C GLY A 234 -5.35 6.57 -39.10
N THR A 235 -4.28 6.28 -39.84
CA THR A 235 -4.33 5.54 -41.10
C THR A 235 -4.07 4.04 -40.90
N ALA A 236 -4.01 3.30 -42.01
CA ALA A 236 -3.61 1.89 -42.05
C ALA A 236 -2.31 1.59 -41.26
N GLY A 237 -1.38 2.55 -41.16
CA GLY A 237 -0.11 2.37 -40.43
C GLY A 237 -0.29 2.09 -38.94
N GLY A 238 -1.19 2.79 -38.25
CA GLY A 238 -1.51 2.55 -36.84
C GLY A 238 -2.20 1.20 -36.63
N MET A 239 -3.13 0.86 -37.52
CA MET A 239 -3.86 -0.42 -37.47
C MET A 239 -2.95 -1.63 -37.77
N GLN A 240 -1.94 -1.46 -38.63
CA GLN A 240 -0.91 -2.48 -38.82
C GLN A 240 -0.11 -2.76 -37.54
N LEU A 241 0.17 -1.74 -36.73
CA LEU A 241 0.83 -1.93 -35.44
C LEU A 241 -0.05 -2.73 -34.48
N VAL A 242 -1.34 -2.40 -34.39
CA VAL A 242 -2.31 -3.15 -33.58
C VAL A 242 -2.39 -4.60 -34.05
N SER A 243 -2.53 -4.85 -35.36
CA SER A 243 -2.54 -6.19 -35.94
C SER A 243 -1.26 -6.97 -35.61
N ARG A 244 -0.09 -6.32 -35.63
CA ARG A 244 1.18 -6.96 -35.29
C ARG A 244 1.22 -7.36 -33.80
N LEU A 245 0.76 -6.49 -32.90
CA LEU A 245 0.69 -6.80 -31.46
C LEU A 245 -0.26 -7.96 -31.18
N LEU A 246 -1.36 -8.07 -31.95
CA LEU A 246 -2.31 -9.17 -31.84
C LEU A 246 -1.74 -10.49 -32.36
N GLN A 247 -1.07 -10.48 -33.51
CA GLN A 247 -0.39 -11.66 -34.06
C GLN A 247 0.70 -12.19 -33.13
N GLN A 248 1.40 -11.30 -32.43
CA GLN A 248 2.39 -11.66 -31.41
C GLN A 248 1.76 -12.10 -30.08
N GLY A 249 0.46 -11.87 -29.88
CA GLY A 249 -0.29 -12.35 -28.73
C GLY A 249 -0.12 -11.53 -27.45
N TRP A 250 0.28 -10.26 -27.53
CA TRP A 250 0.49 -9.41 -26.34
C TRP A 250 -0.80 -8.87 -25.71
N LEU A 251 -1.93 -8.91 -26.40
CA LEU A 251 -3.19 -8.28 -26.00
C LEU A 251 -4.27 -9.29 -25.55
N LYS A 252 -3.88 -10.43 -24.98
CA LYS A 252 -4.79 -11.50 -24.54
C LYS A 252 -5.57 -11.20 -23.27
N GLY A 253 -5.12 -10.22 -22.49
CA GLY A 253 -5.70 -9.85 -21.20
C GLY A 253 -5.29 -10.76 -20.03
N ASP A 254 -4.24 -11.55 -20.20
CA ASP A 254 -3.60 -12.35 -19.15
C ASP A 254 -2.34 -11.63 -18.62
N GLU A 255 -1.40 -12.38 -18.03
CA GLU A 255 -0.13 -11.87 -17.53
C GLU A 255 0.81 -11.35 -18.64
N THR A 256 0.64 -11.81 -19.88
CA THR A 256 1.45 -11.32 -21.02
C THR A 256 1.14 -9.86 -21.32
N THR A 257 -0.13 -9.46 -21.22
CA THR A 257 -0.55 -8.07 -21.38
C THR A 257 0.00 -7.18 -20.27
N ASP A 258 0.04 -7.65 -19.03
CA ASP A 258 0.68 -6.90 -17.93
C ASP A 258 2.18 -6.72 -18.16
N ARG A 259 2.89 -7.78 -18.59
CA ARG A 259 4.32 -7.70 -18.91
C ARG A 259 4.59 -6.73 -20.05
N PHE A 260 3.76 -6.75 -21.10
CA PHE A 260 3.86 -5.79 -22.18
C PHE A 260 3.65 -4.35 -21.70
N LEU A 261 2.60 -4.07 -20.92
CA LEU A 261 2.32 -2.73 -20.40
C LEU A 261 3.45 -2.22 -19.50
N LEU A 262 3.97 -3.06 -18.60
CA LEU A 262 5.11 -2.71 -17.74
C LEU A 262 6.34 -2.36 -18.58
N ALA A 263 6.71 -3.24 -19.52
CA ALA A 263 7.83 -3.00 -20.43
C ALA A 263 7.63 -1.71 -21.26
N ALA A 264 6.40 -1.41 -21.68
CA ALA A 264 6.07 -0.21 -22.43
C ALA A 264 6.36 1.06 -21.64
N PHE A 265 5.90 1.13 -20.38
CA PHE A 265 6.18 2.26 -19.50
C PHE A 265 7.64 2.38 -19.10
N GLU A 266 8.32 1.26 -18.80
CA GLU A 266 9.76 1.25 -18.51
C GLU A 266 10.58 1.80 -19.67
N VAL A 267 10.42 1.24 -20.87
CA VAL A 267 11.18 1.67 -22.06
C VAL A 267 10.93 3.13 -22.39
N ALA A 268 9.67 3.58 -22.35
CA ALA A 268 9.33 4.97 -22.66
C ALA A 268 9.95 5.94 -21.64
N THR A 269 9.92 5.61 -20.36
CA THR A 269 10.48 6.47 -19.30
C THR A 269 12.01 6.44 -19.28
N GLU A 270 12.64 5.29 -19.47
CA GLU A 270 14.09 5.17 -19.59
C GLU A 270 14.62 5.95 -20.80
N THR A 271 13.95 5.82 -21.95
CA THR A 271 14.33 6.53 -23.18
C THR A 271 14.12 8.04 -23.02
N SER A 272 13.02 8.47 -22.39
CA SER A 272 12.78 9.88 -22.07
C SER A 272 13.87 10.48 -21.18
N ILE A 273 14.29 9.75 -20.15
CA ILE A 273 15.35 10.19 -19.23
C ILE A 273 16.71 10.22 -19.95
N SER A 274 17.01 9.23 -20.80
CA SER A 274 18.24 9.21 -21.60
C SER A 274 18.31 10.34 -22.62
N LEU A 275 17.18 10.74 -23.20
CA LEU A 275 17.09 11.89 -24.12
C LEU A 275 17.08 13.24 -23.38
N ALA A 276 16.99 13.25 -22.04
CA ALA A 276 17.10 14.48 -21.26
C ALA A 276 18.52 15.04 -21.23
N THR A 277 19.50 14.18 -21.51
CA THR A 277 20.92 14.56 -21.60
C THR A 277 21.38 14.82 -23.03
N SER A 278 20.54 14.61 -24.05
CA SER A 278 20.88 14.89 -25.45
C SER A 278 20.59 16.33 -25.84
N ASP A 279 21.33 16.86 -26.81
CA ASP A 279 21.18 18.24 -27.31
C ASP A 279 20.70 18.21 -28.78
N PRO A 280 19.49 18.68 -29.12
CA PRO A 280 18.46 19.25 -28.25
C PRO A 280 17.70 18.19 -27.42
N PRO A 281 17.16 18.55 -26.24
CA PRO A 281 16.46 17.60 -25.37
C PRO A 281 15.08 17.23 -25.92
N SER A 282 14.96 16.06 -26.54
CA SER A 282 13.71 15.50 -27.08
C SER A 282 13.01 14.54 -26.09
N THR A 283 13.00 14.90 -24.81
CA THR A 283 12.53 14.05 -23.69
C THR A 283 11.11 13.51 -23.80
N ASN A 284 10.23 14.20 -24.53
CA ASN A 284 8.80 13.96 -24.47
C ASN A 284 8.27 13.00 -25.54
N ALA A 285 8.99 12.86 -26.66
CA ALA A 285 8.54 12.06 -27.80
C ALA A 285 8.18 10.60 -27.45
N PRO A 286 9.02 9.83 -26.71
CA PRO A 286 8.69 8.44 -26.39
C PRO A 286 7.49 8.33 -25.42
N LEU A 287 7.29 9.33 -24.55
CA LEU A 287 6.16 9.35 -23.61
C LEU A 287 4.85 9.64 -24.34
N ASP A 288 4.88 10.60 -25.28
CA ASP A 288 3.73 10.97 -26.08
C ASP A 288 3.34 9.84 -27.05
N ALA A 289 4.34 9.18 -27.65
CA ALA A 289 4.13 7.98 -28.46
C ALA A 289 3.46 6.86 -27.66
N LEU A 290 3.89 6.60 -26.42
CA LEU A 290 3.25 5.58 -25.58
C LEU A 290 1.80 5.92 -25.25
N SER A 291 1.51 7.15 -24.83
CA SER A 291 0.12 7.56 -24.57
C SER A 291 -0.76 7.43 -25.82
N ARG A 292 -0.21 7.76 -26.99
CA ARG A 292 -0.89 7.60 -28.27
C ARG A 292 -1.13 6.13 -28.62
N LEU A 293 -0.16 5.25 -28.38
CA LEU A 293 -0.31 3.80 -28.57
C LEU A 293 -1.47 3.27 -27.73
N LEU A 294 -1.52 3.63 -26.44
CA LEU A 294 -2.62 3.23 -25.55
C LEU A 294 -3.97 3.76 -26.06
N SER A 295 -4.00 4.99 -26.55
CA SER A 295 -5.21 5.59 -27.12
C SER A 295 -5.66 4.90 -28.40
N LEU A 296 -4.73 4.54 -29.28
CA LEU A 296 -5.03 3.75 -30.49
C LEU A 296 -5.57 2.36 -30.13
N LEU A 297 -4.98 1.68 -29.14
CA LEU A 297 -5.45 0.38 -28.65
C LEU A 297 -6.87 0.46 -28.07
N VAL A 298 -7.17 1.53 -27.34
CA VAL A 298 -8.49 1.75 -26.73
C VAL A 298 -9.54 2.15 -27.78
N ARG A 299 -9.17 2.95 -28.78
CA ARG A 299 -10.05 3.32 -29.92
C ARG A 299 -10.40 2.10 -30.78
N SER A 300 -9.39 1.28 -31.08
CA SER A 300 -9.55 0.05 -31.88
C SER A 300 -10.03 -1.15 -31.07
N PHE A 301 -10.45 -0.96 -29.81
CA PHE A 301 -10.79 -2.06 -28.91
C PHE A 301 -11.80 -3.05 -29.49
N ASP A 302 -12.80 -2.56 -30.23
CA ASP A 302 -13.85 -3.41 -30.79
C ASP A 302 -13.31 -4.40 -31.85
N GLU A 303 -12.21 -4.08 -32.52
CA GLU A 303 -11.59 -4.96 -33.53
C GLU A 303 -10.90 -6.15 -32.88
N TRP A 304 -10.32 -5.96 -31.71
CA TRP A 304 -9.56 -6.98 -31.01
C TRP A 304 -10.19 -7.49 -29.72
N ARG A 305 -11.41 -7.04 -29.42
CA ARG A 305 -12.22 -7.50 -28.29
C ARG A 305 -12.36 -9.02 -28.25
N ARG A 306 -12.41 -9.69 -29.41
CA ARG A 306 -12.50 -11.16 -29.50
C ARG A 306 -11.23 -11.89 -29.03
N SER A 307 -10.11 -11.18 -29.01
CA SER A 307 -8.79 -11.73 -28.63
C SER A 307 -8.47 -11.53 -27.15
N THR A 308 -9.36 -10.88 -26.39
CA THR A 308 -9.14 -10.56 -24.96
C THR A 308 -10.37 -10.89 -24.12
N SER A 309 -10.16 -11.21 -22.84
CA SER A 309 -11.23 -11.35 -21.85
C SER A 309 -11.60 -10.01 -21.18
N MET A 310 -10.84 -8.95 -21.46
CA MET A 310 -10.99 -7.66 -20.79
C MET A 310 -12.08 -6.79 -21.40
N THR A 311 -12.52 -5.79 -20.63
CA THR A 311 -13.30 -4.65 -21.17
C THR A 311 -12.35 -3.50 -21.53
N ARG A 312 -12.86 -2.52 -22.29
CA ARG A 312 -12.13 -1.30 -22.66
C ARG A 312 -11.70 -0.53 -21.40
N GLU A 313 -12.60 -0.42 -20.44
CA GLU A 313 -12.41 0.21 -19.14
C GLU A 313 -11.35 -0.53 -18.32
N THR A 314 -11.41 -1.87 -18.27
CA THR A 314 -10.41 -2.69 -17.57
C THR A 314 -9.03 -2.54 -18.20
N PHE A 315 -8.93 -2.40 -19.52
CA PHE A 315 -7.65 -2.13 -20.19
C PHE A 315 -7.03 -0.81 -19.73
N VAL A 316 -7.81 0.27 -19.73
CA VAL A 316 -7.35 1.58 -19.23
C VAL A 316 -6.92 1.48 -17.75
N THR A 317 -7.71 0.83 -16.90
CA THR A 317 -7.37 0.65 -15.48
C THR A 317 -6.07 -0.16 -15.31
N ARG A 318 -5.84 -1.21 -16.11
CA ARG A 318 -4.58 -1.98 -16.07
C ARG A 318 -3.39 -1.19 -16.61
N SER A 319 -3.56 -0.38 -17.67
CA SER A 319 -2.50 0.49 -18.17
C SER A 319 -2.08 1.52 -17.11
N ILE A 320 -3.05 2.17 -16.46
CA ILE A 320 -2.77 3.12 -15.37
C ILE A 320 -2.12 2.38 -14.18
N GLY A 321 -2.59 1.19 -13.83
CA GLY A 321 -1.99 0.35 -12.80
C GLY A 321 -0.55 -0.07 -13.11
N ALA A 322 -0.23 -0.34 -14.38
CA ALA A 322 1.14 -0.61 -14.82
C ALA A 322 2.04 0.62 -14.66
N LEU A 323 1.55 1.82 -14.98
CA LEU A 323 2.29 3.07 -14.72
C LEU A 323 2.56 3.25 -13.22
N VAL A 324 1.57 3.01 -12.35
CA VAL A 324 1.76 3.06 -10.88
C VAL A 324 2.85 2.09 -10.42
N LYS A 325 2.86 0.85 -10.94
CA LYS A 325 3.90 -0.14 -10.63
C LYS A 325 5.29 0.35 -11.06
N VAL A 326 5.42 0.88 -12.28
CA VAL A 326 6.69 1.42 -12.78
C VAL A 326 7.17 2.60 -11.95
N VAL A 327 6.27 3.51 -11.54
CA VAL A 327 6.61 4.63 -10.64
C VAL A 327 7.19 4.12 -9.33
N HIS A 328 6.54 3.13 -8.70
CA HIS A 328 7.04 2.52 -7.46
C HIS A 328 8.41 1.87 -7.68
N ILE A 329 8.56 0.98 -8.67
CA ILE A 329 9.83 0.31 -8.98
C ILE A 329 10.95 1.34 -9.13
N HIS A 330 10.74 2.33 -9.99
CA HIS A 330 11.72 3.38 -10.27
C HIS A 330 12.01 4.28 -9.07
N HIS A 331 11.03 4.57 -8.22
CA HIS A 331 11.26 5.31 -6.99
C HIS A 331 12.21 4.56 -6.07
N VAL A 332 11.97 3.27 -5.86
CA VAL A 332 12.77 2.53 -4.91
C VAL A 332 14.17 2.21 -5.47
N GLU A 333 14.30 1.97 -6.78
CA GLU A 333 15.60 1.79 -7.45
C GLU A 333 16.44 3.08 -7.45
N ARG A 334 15.84 4.24 -7.79
CA ARG A 334 16.58 5.49 -8.00
C ARG A 334 16.72 6.36 -6.74
N LYS A 335 15.85 6.16 -5.75
CA LYS A 335 15.84 6.89 -4.46
C LYS A 335 15.89 8.42 -4.68
N THR A 336 17.00 9.06 -4.30
CA THR A 336 17.20 10.52 -4.41
C THR A 336 17.34 11.01 -5.85
N SER A 337 17.68 10.13 -6.80
CA SER A 337 17.76 10.46 -8.24
C SER A 337 16.42 10.26 -8.96
N PHE A 338 15.34 9.94 -8.25
CA PHE A 338 14.02 9.80 -8.84
C PHE A 338 13.55 11.13 -9.44
N ASN A 339 13.25 11.11 -10.73
CA ASN A 339 12.70 12.26 -11.47
C ASN A 339 11.20 12.06 -11.71
N GLN A 340 10.35 12.88 -11.08
CA GLN A 340 8.89 12.81 -11.22
C GLN A 340 8.35 13.22 -12.61
N ARG A 341 9.11 13.99 -13.40
CA ARG A 341 8.61 14.65 -14.63
C ARG A 341 8.08 13.68 -15.70
N PRO A 342 8.75 12.56 -16.05
CA PRO A 342 8.26 11.64 -17.06
C PRO A 342 6.90 11.03 -16.69
N TYR A 343 6.73 10.64 -15.42
CA TYR A 343 5.48 10.03 -14.94
C TYR A 343 4.35 11.05 -14.86
N HIS A 344 4.65 12.27 -14.39
CA HIS A 344 3.70 13.38 -14.43
C HIS A 344 3.15 13.58 -15.83
N ARG A 345 4.04 13.68 -16.83
CA ARG A 345 3.65 13.85 -18.23
C ARG A 345 2.80 12.67 -18.71
N LEU A 346 3.21 11.43 -18.43
CA LEU A 346 2.43 10.25 -18.81
C LEU A 346 1.01 10.28 -18.24
N PHE A 347 0.83 10.58 -16.95
CA PHE A 347 -0.51 10.71 -16.36
C PHE A 347 -1.35 11.78 -17.05
N VAL A 348 -0.81 13.00 -17.24
CA VAL A 348 -1.53 14.11 -17.88
C VAL A 348 -1.85 13.82 -19.35
N LYS A 349 -0.91 13.20 -20.08
CA LYS A 349 -1.07 12.88 -21.49
C LYS A 349 -2.09 11.76 -21.68
N MET A 350 -2.02 10.70 -20.86
CA MET A 350 -3.03 9.63 -20.83
C MET A 350 -4.41 10.15 -20.44
N LEU A 351 -4.51 11.03 -19.44
CA LEU A 351 -5.77 11.70 -19.08
C LEU A 351 -6.40 12.42 -20.27
N THR A 352 -5.59 13.11 -21.07
CA THR A 352 -6.08 13.87 -22.21
C THR A 352 -6.47 12.96 -23.37
N ASP A 353 -5.60 12.03 -23.74
CA ASP A 353 -5.79 11.21 -24.95
C ASP A 353 -6.85 10.10 -24.76
N LEU A 354 -6.95 9.51 -23.57
CA LEU A 354 -7.92 8.43 -23.29
C LEU A 354 -9.32 8.95 -22.99
N ARG A 355 -9.46 10.18 -22.49
CA ARG A 355 -10.76 10.75 -22.12
C ARG A 355 -11.75 10.78 -23.28
N GLU A 356 -11.29 10.99 -24.50
CA GLU A 356 -12.15 10.98 -25.68
C GLU A 356 -12.85 9.64 -25.91
N THR A 357 -12.29 8.55 -25.37
CA THR A 357 -12.74 7.18 -25.63
C THR A 357 -13.50 6.54 -24.47
N VAL A 358 -13.04 6.76 -23.24
CA VAL A 358 -13.64 6.14 -22.03
C VAL A 358 -14.33 7.17 -21.12
N GLY A 359 -14.42 8.42 -21.56
CA GLY A 359 -15.08 9.49 -20.82
C GLY A 359 -14.45 9.70 -19.44
N ASP A 360 -15.29 9.83 -18.42
CA ASP A 360 -14.84 10.14 -17.06
C ASP A 360 -14.25 8.91 -16.33
N HIS A 361 -14.34 7.69 -16.88
CA HIS A 361 -13.70 6.49 -16.30
C HIS A 361 -12.20 6.67 -16.09
N VAL A 362 -11.52 7.40 -17.01
CA VAL A 362 -10.09 7.71 -16.86
C VAL A 362 -9.81 8.54 -15.62
N SER A 363 -10.68 9.49 -15.26
CA SER A 363 -10.53 10.33 -14.08
C SER A 363 -10.66 9.52 -12.79
N PHE A 364 -11.58 8.55 -12.76
CA PHE A 364 -11.71 7.61 -11.63
C PHE A 364 -10.49 6.69 -11.51
N ALA A 365 -10.04 6.08 -12.62
CA ALA A 365 -8.86 5.22 -12.60
C ALA A 365 -7.59 5.98 -12.18
N VAL A 366 -7.44 7.25 -12.58
CA VAL A 366 -6.36 8.11 -12.09
C VAL A 366 -6.53 8.47 -10.63
N SER A 367 -7.75 8.65 -10.11
CA SER A 367 -7.97 8.90 -8.68
C SER A 367 -7.50 7.72 -7.81
N ASP A 368 -7.78 6.49 -8.24
CA ASP A 368 -7.29 5.27 -7.56
C ASP A 368 -5.76 5.18 -7.64
N ALA A 369 -5.18 5.53 -8.78
CA ALA A 369 -3.73 5.59 -8.96
C ALA A 369 -3.07 6.61 -8.04
N LEU A 370 -3.67 7.80 -7.86
CA LEU A 370 -3.16 8.82 -6.96
C LEU A 370 -3.23 8.35 -5.50
N ILE A 371 -4.28 7.66 -5.06
CA ILE A 371 -4.30 7.06 -3.71
C ILE A 371 -3.14 6.07 -3.53
N ALA A 372 -2.88 5.21 -4.53
CA ALA A 372 -1.75 4.26 -4.49
C ALA A 372 -0.38 4.96 -4.49
N LEU A 373 -0.29 6.16 -5.07
CA LEU A 373 0.90 7.01 -5.17
C LEU A 373 0.93 8.15 -4.14
N GLN A 374 0.13 8.07 -3.08
CA GLN A 374 0.01 9.16 -2.10
C GLN A 374 1.38 9.60 -1.53
N PRO A 375 1.56 10.88 -1.19
CA PRO A 375 2.85 11.42 -0.73
C PRO A 375 3.45 10.72 0.49
N ARG A 376 2.64 10.10 1.35
CA ARG A 376 3.12 9.26 2.47
C ARG A 376 3.90 8.03 2.01
N ASN A 377 3.54 7.45 0.87
CA ASN A 377 4.20 6.28 0.30
C ASN A 377 5.36 6.69 -0.62
N LEU A 378 5.19 7.79 -1.36
CA LEU A 378 6.14 8.22 -2.38
C LEU A 378 6.40 9.75 -2.31
N PRO A 379 7.12 10.23 -1.28
CA PRO A 379 7.33 11.66 -1.05
C PRO A 379 7.95 12.41 -2.24
N ALA A 380 8.83 11.74 -3.00
CA ALA A 380 9.51 12.31 -4.16
C ALA A 380 8.58 12.66 -5.33
N PHE A 381 7.32 12.21 -5.29
CA PHE A 381 6.31 12.50 -6.30
C PHE A 381 5.23 13.47 -5.80
N ALA A 382 5.35 14.01 -4.58
CA ALA A 382 4.31 14.82 -3.94
C ALA A 382 3.86 16.04 -4.76
N PHE A 383 4.79 16.69 -5.48
CA PHE A 383 4.47 17.85 -6.32
C PHE A 383 3.70 17.46 -7.58
N ALA A 384 4.20 16.49 -8.34
CA ALA A 384 3.48 15.96 -9.50
C ALA A 384 2.12 15.39 -9.11
N TRP A 385 2.05 14.73 -7.95
CA TRP A 385 0.82 14.20 -7.38
C TRP A 385 -0.22 15.31 -7.14
N LEU A 386 0.19 16.42 -6.53
CA LEU A 386 -0.70 17.57 -6.29
C LEU A 386 -1.14 18.23 -7.59
N GLU A 387 -0.23 18.36 -8.58
CA GLU A 387 -0.57 18.89 -9.90
C GLU A 387 -1.60 18.03 -10.64
N ILE A 388 -1.47 16.70 -10.61
CA ILE A 388 -2.43 15.78 -11.24
C ILE A 388 -3.78 15.83 -10.51
N LEU A 389 -3.78 15.83 -9.17
CA LEU A 389 -5.00 15.98 -8.37
C LEU A 389 -5.75 17.26 -8.75
N ALA A 390 -5.03 18.37 -8.87
CA ALA A 390 -5.57 19.68 -9.21
C ALA A 390 -5.89 19.86 -10.69
N HIS A 391 -5.63 18.85 -11.53
CA HIS A 391 -5.77 18.97 -12.97
C HIS A 391 -7.24 19.13 -13.39
N ARG A 392 -7.50 19.97 -14.41
CA ARG A 392 -8.86 20.28 -14.92
C ARG A 392 -9.65 19.07 -15.44
N LEU A 393 -8.97 17.98 -15.78
CA LEU A 393 -9.59 16.70 -16.19
C LEU A 393 -9.77 15.72 -15.03
N VAL A 394 -9.33 16.07 -13.82
CA VAL A 394 -9.45 15.26 -12.61
C VAL A 394 -10.42 15.93 -11.64
N MET A 395 -10.04 17.06 -11.04
CA MET A 395 -10.81 17.69 -9.97
C MET A 395 -12.25 18.05 -10.41
N PRO A 396 -12.49 18.90 -11.42
CA PRO A 396 -13.85 19.24 -11.82
C PRO A 396 -14.65 18.01 -12.28
N LYS A 397 -14.02 17.06 -12.96
CA LYS A 397 -14.70 15.88 -13.52
C LYS A 397 -15.15 14.89 -12.45
N LEU A 398 -14.35 14.72 -11.39
CA LEU A 398 -14.76 13.92 -10.24
C LEU A 398 -15.85 14.63 -9.43
N LEU A 399 -15.69 15.94 -9.17
CA LEU A 399 -16.63 16.69 -8.32
C LEU A 399 -17.99 16.93 -8.99
N GLN A 400 -18.04 16.98 -10.32
CA GLN A 400 -19.27 17.11 -11.11
C GLN A 400 -19.85 15.76 -11.57
N ALA A 401 -19.22 14.64 -11.18
CA ALA A 401 -19.72 13.32 -11.56
C ALA A 401 -21.14 13.08 -11.03
N GLN A 402 -21.99 12.46 -11.86
CA GLN A 402 -23.39 12.25 -11.53
C GLN A 402 -23.58 11.54 -10.19
N GLY A 403 -24.48 12.08 -9.36
CA GLY A 403 -24.78 11.53 -8.03
C GLY A 403 -23.60 11.63 -7.05
N ASN A 404 -22.71 12.62 -7.22
CA ASN A 404 -21.57 12.88 -6.36
C ASN A 404 -20.61 11.68 -6.21
N LYS A 405 -20.61 10.76 -7.17
CA LYS A 405 -19.81 9.52 -7.11
C LYS A 405 -18.29 9.79 -7.02
N GLY A 406 -17.83 10.92 -7.55
CA GLY A 406 -16.42 11.31 -7.48
C GLY A 406 -16.03 12.10 -6.21
N TRP A 407 -16.99 12.45 -5.36
CA TRP A 407 -16.70 13.18 -4.12
C TRP A 407 -15.87 12.35 -3.14
N LEU A 408 -16.27 11.11 -2.87
CA LEU A 408 -15.52 10.24 -1.96
C LEU A 408 -14.08 9.94 -2.43
N PRO A 409 -13.82 9.58 -3.71
CA PRO A 409 -12.45 9.47 -4.22
C PRO A 409 -11.64 10.76 -4.03
N PHE A 410 -12.23 11.92 -4.33
CA PHE A 410 -11.54 13.21 -4.20
C PHE A 410 -11.26 13.59 -2.75
N HIS A 411 -12.22 13.35 -1.85
CA HIS A 411 -12.08 13.48 -0.40
C HIS A 411 -10.91 12.65 0.13
N LYS A 412 -10.82 11.37 -0.24
CA LYS A 412 -9.71 10.50 0.17
C LYS A 412 -8.34 11.06 -0.23
N MET A 413 -8.24 11.64 -1.44
CA MET A 413 -6.99 12.24 -1.90
C MET A 413 -6.64 13.48 -1.06
N LEU A 414 -7.59 14.40 -0.83
CA LEU A 414 -7.32 15.57 0.01
C LEU A 414 -6.96 15.19 1.46
N VAL A 415 -7.63 14.19 2.03
CA VAL A 415 -7.27 13.66 3.35
C VAL A 415 -5.85 13.13 3.34
N ALA A 416 -5.43 12.36 2.33
CA ALA A 416 -4.07 11.86 2.20
C ALA A 416 -3.03 13.00 2.11
N LEU A 417 -3.36 14.11 1.43
CA LEU A 417 -2.53 15.31 1.35
C LEU A 417 -2.40 16.00 2.71
N PHE A 418 -3.51 16.26 3.41
CA PHE A 418 -3.47 16.88 4.74
C PHE A 418 -2.73 16.02 5.75
N GLN A 419 -3.00 14.72 5.75
CA GLN A 419 -2.32 13.73 6.57
C GLN A 419 -0.82 13.62 6.28
N TYR A 420 -0.40 13.86 5.03
CA TYR A 420 1.01 13.97 4.72
C TYR A 420 1.61 15.22 5.34
N MET A 421 0.99 16.40 5.17
CA MET A 421 1.55 17.66 5.66
C MET A 421 1.42 17.88 7.18
N GLU A 422 0.51 17.17 7.85
CA GLU A 422 0.14 17.32 9.26
C GLU A 422 1.34 17.49 10.22
N PRO A 423 2.41 16.68 10.15
CA PRO A 423 3.50 16.77 11.12
C PRO A 423 4.26 18.11 11.07
N TRP A 424 4.41 18.68 9.87
CA TRP A 424 5.06 19.97 9.64
C TRP A 424 4.14 21.14 9.95
N LEU A 425 2.86 20.97 9.65
CA LEU A 425 1.81 21.95 9.90
C LEU A 425 1.56 22.18 11.39
N ARG A 426 1.57 21.12 12.20
CA ARG A 426 1.32 21.20 13.65
C ARG A 426 2.30 22.13 14.35
N ASN A 427 3.59 21.99 14.05
CA ASN A 427 4.67 22.73 14.71
C ASN A 427 5.03 24.04 14.00
N ALA A 428 4.33 24.37 12.90
CA ALA A 428 4.66 25.49 12.00
C ALA A 428 6.11 25.47 11.49
N ASP A 429 6.75 24.29 11.49
CA ASP A 429 8.09 24.07 10.96
C ASP A 429 7.96 23.58 9.53
N LEU A 430 8.01 24.53 8.60
CA LEU A 430 7.77 24.32 7.17
C LEU A 430 9.07 24.49 6.39
N PRO A 431 9.83 23.41 6.17
CA PRO A 431 10.95 23.42 5.23
C PRO A 431 10.52 23.99 3.86
N PRO A 432 11.42 24.62 3.08
CA PRO A 432 11.05 25.27 1.83
C PRO A 432 10.20 24.41 0.86
N PRO A 433 10.48 23.09 0.67
CA PRO A 433 9.63 22.24 -0.16
C PRO A 433 8.21 22.06 0.40
N ILE A 434 8.07 21.90 1.73
CA ILE A 434 6.76 21.76 2.37
C ILE A 434 5.99 23.07 2.32
N LYS A 435 6.66 24.23 2.48
CA LYS A 435 6.05 25.54 2.29
C LYS A 435 5.49 25.73 0.88
N LEU A 436 6.22 25.27 -0.14
CA LEU A 436 5.76 25.31 -1.53
C LEU A 436 4.54 24.40 -1.74
N LEU A 437 4.57 23.18 -1.17
CA LEU A 437 3.44 22.25 -1.23
C LEU A 437 2.19 22.80 -0.50
N TYR A 438 2.38 23.44 0.65
CA TYR A 438 1.32 24.12 1.39
C TYR A 438 0.68 25.24 0.57
N ASN A 439 1.48 26.07 -0.10
CA ASN A 439 0.96 27.11 -1.00
C ASN A 439 0.15 26.53 -2.16
N GLY A 440 0.59 25.40 -2.74
CA GLY A 440 -0.18 24.67 -3.74
C GLY A 440 -1.52 24.16 -3.19
N THR A 441 -1.50 23.65 -1.95
CA THR A 441 -2.70 23.17 -1.25
C THR A 441 -3.70 24.29 -1.00
N LEU A 442 -3.24 25.48 -0.58
CA LEU A 442 -4.10 26.65 -0.42
C LEU A 442 -4.78 27.05 -1.74
N ARG A 443 -4.06 27.00 -2.87
CA ARG A 443 -4.65 27.29 -4.19
C ARG A 443 -5.72 26.27 -4.56
N VAL A 444 -5.47 24.98 -4.31
CA VAL A 444 -6.46 23.91 -4.51
C VAL A 444 -7.71 24.17 -3.67
N LEU A 445 -7.57 24.49 -2.39
CA LEU A 445 -8.70 24.79 -1.51
C LEU A 445 -9.45 26.06 -1.90
N LEU A 446 -8.76 27.11 -2.37
CA LEU A 446 -9.40 28.32 -2.88
C LEU A 446 -10.28 28.04 -4.09
N VAL A 447 -9.81 27.20 -5.02
CA VAL A 447 -10.62 26.75 -6.17
C VAL A 447 -11.82 25.94 -5.68
N LEU A 448 -11.62 25.03 -4.73
CA LEU A 448 -12.72 24.23 -4.16
C LEU A 448 -13.75 25.09 -3.43
N LEU A 449 -13.32 26.10 -2.68
CA LEU A 449 -14.21 27.03 -1.99
C LEU A 449 -15.05 27.85 -2.97
N HIS A 450 -14.46 28.27 -4.08
CA HIS A 450 -15.16 29.06 -5.10
C HIS A 450 -16.08 28.22 -5.98
N ASP A 451 -15.58 27.11 -6.53
CA ASP A 451 -16.28 26.33 -7.56
C ASP A 451 -17.13 25.18 -6.99
N PHE A 452 -16.76 24.65 -5.81
CA PHE A 452 -17.36 23.44 -5.23
C PHE A 452 -17.57 23.55 -3.69
N PRO A 453 -18.18 24.63 -3.18
CA PRO A 453 -18.28 24.84 -1.74
C PRO A 453 -19.12 23.76 -1.04
N GLU A 454 -20.13 23.18 -1.69
CA GLU A 454 -20.95 22.11 -1.11
C GLU A 454 -20.14 20.84 -0.79
N PHE A 455 -19.12 20.55 -1.59
CA PHE A 455 -18.20 19.44 -1.31
C PHE A 455 -17.39 19.70 -0.03
N LEU A 456 -16.90 20.93 0.16
CA LEU A 456 -16.22 21.31 1.39
C LEU A 456 -17.17 21.29 2.59
N CYS A 457 -18.42 21.71 2.41
CA CYS A 457 -19.47 21.64 3.43
C CYS A 457 -19.74 20.19 3.85
N GLU A 458 -19.87 19.26 2.91
CA GLU A 458 -20.19 17.85 3.21
C GLU A 458 -19.08 17.19 4.04
N TYR A 459 -17.81 17.47 3.71
CA TYR A 459 -16.65 16.83 4.35
C TYR A 459 -15.93 17.69 5.38
N HIS A 460 -16.47 18.85 5.77
CA HIS A 460 -15.79 19.82 6.64
C HIS A 460 -15.27 19.19 7.94
N TYR A 461 -16.08 18.32 8.56
CA TYR A 461 -15.73 17.64 9.81
C TYR A 461 -14.51 16.74 9.60
N SER A 462 -14.52 15.93 8.55
CA SER A 462 -13.42 15.02 8.23
C SER A 462 -12.14 15.77 7.87
N PHE A 463 -12.22 16.90 7.15
CA PHE A 463 -11.05 17.73 6.87
C PHE A 463 -10.50 18.39 8.13
N CYS A 464 -11.36 18.91 9.00
CA CYS A 464 -10.93 19.52 10.25
C CYS A 464 -10.31 18.53 11.25
N ASP A 465 -10.65 17.23 11.15
CA ASP A 465 -10.05 16.18 11.98
C ASP A 465 -8.58 15.90 11.62
N VAL A 466 -8.20 16.14 10.36
CA VAL A 466 -6.83 15.90 9.87
C VAL A 466 -5.99 17.17 9.72
N ILE A 467 -6.61 18.34 9.71
CA ILE A 467 -5.92 19.64 9.67
C ILE A 467 -5.64 20.11 11.11
N PRO A 468 -4.37 20.33 11.51
CA PRO A 468 -4.04 20.83 12.84
C PRO A 468 -4.77 22.13 13.19
N ALA A 469 -5.14 22.29 14.46
CA ALA A 469 -5.80 23.50 14.95
C ALA A 469 -4.94 24.77 14.79
N SER A 470 -3.60 24.63 14.74
CA SER A 470 -2.66 25.72 14.44
C SER A 470 -2.82 26.28 13.03
N CYS A 471 -3.37 25.51 12.08
CA CYS A 471 -3.56 25.91 10.69
C CYS A 471 -4.87 26.70 10.51
N VAL A 472 -4.98 27.86 11.16
CA VAL A 472 -6.18 28.70 11.16
C VAL A 472 -6.64 29.03 9.75
N GLN A 473 -5.74 29.48 8.87
CA GLN A 473 -6.09 29.83 7.49
C GLN A 473 -6.67 28.62 6.72
N LEU A 474 -6.03 27.45 6.85
CA LEU A 474 -6.44 26.24 6.14
C LEU A 474 -7.82 25.75 6.61
N ARG A 475 -8.06 25.77 7.93
CA ARG A 475 -9.36 25.43 8.50
C ARG A 475 -10.42 26.44 8.11
N ASN A 476 -10.10 27.73 8.11
CA ASN A 476 -11.04 28.78 7.72
C ASN A 476 -11.48 28.62 6.26
N LEU A 477 -10.60 28.22 5.33
CA LEU A 477 -11.01 27.95 3.95
C LEU A 477 -12.06 26.85 3.86
N VAL A 478 -11.97 25.81 4.68
CA VAL A 478 -12.95 24.72 4.72
C VAL A 478 -14.23 25.18 5.43
N LEU A 479 -14.12 25.83 6.58
CA LEU A 479 -15.25 26.23 7.43
C LEU A 479 -16.02 27.45 6.91
N SER A 480 -15.43 28.23 6.00
CA SER A 480 -16.11 29.35 5.33
C SER A 480 -16.92 28.89 4.12
N ALA A 481 -16.88 27.61 3.76
CA ALA A 481 -17.72 27.08 2.70
C ALA A 481 -19.18 27.06 3.17
N PHE A 482 -20.08 27.56 2.32
CA PHE A 482 -21.53 27.48 2.49
C PHE A 482 -22.19 27.20 1.13
N PRO A 483 -23.39 26.60 1.11
CA PRO A 483 -24.07 26.29 -0.15
C PRO A 483 -24.32 27.55 -0.99
N LEU A 484 -24.08 27.50 -2.31
CA LEU A 484 -24.11 28.66 -3.20
C LEU A 484 -25.47 29.39 -3.24
N ARG A 485 -26.55 28.71 -2.86
CA ARG A 485 -27.92 29.26 -2.85
C ARG A 485 -28.36 29.81 -1.49
N MET A 486 -27.48 29.79 -0.49
CA MET A 486 -27.75 30.35 0.82
C MET A 486 -27.38 31.83 0.84
N ALA A 487 -28.33 32.70 1.19
CA ALA A 487 -28.05 34.09 1.52
C ALA A 487 -27.69 34.17 3.01
N LEU A 488 -26.47 34.60 3.31
CA LEU A 488 -26.04 34.87 4.67
C LEU A 488 -26.38 36.33 5.02
N PRO A 489 -27.04 36.61 6.16
CA PRO A 489 -27.26 37.99 6.61
C PRO A 489 -25.91 38.65 6.92
N ASP A 490 -25.85 39.97 6.72
CA ASP A 490 -24.68 40.76 7.16
C ASP A 490 -24.52 40.63 8.68
N PRO A 491 -23.34 40.22 9.18
CA PRO A 491 -23.10 40.10 10.61
C PRO A 491 -22.95 41.45 11.35
N PHE A 492 -22.90 42.60 10.66
CA PHE A 492 -22.64 43.93 11.26
C PHE A 492 -23.82 44.89 11.23
#